data_AF-A0A952ST08-F1
#
_entry.id   AF-A0A952ST08-F1
#
_cell.length_a   1.000
_cell.length_b   1.000
_cell.length_c   1.000
_cell.angle_alpha   90.00
_cell.angle_beta   90.00
_cell.angle_gamma   90.00
#
_symmetry.space_group_name_H-M   'P 1'
#
loop_
_entity.id
_entity.type
_entity.pdbx_description
1 polymer ?
#
loop_
_entity_poly.entity_id
_entity_poly.type
_entity_poly.pdbx_seq_one_letter_code
_entity_poly.pdbx_strand_id
1 'polypeptide(L)'
;MEEESLESPAPDDISEKIVIYWEREYSTAFPPERLKLDFHPHRPMLSNMTLEEQRALAASGYKVLPDDCGPVRTVGSYGWLIRCPVDVKLRRTASGVQWQSPPILPEERLLGYKSFTGMYVDLILNSGYPKLCCGVRLYYPKHVGLMMKDLPNHFYHYPDRTFSIWEGIKTQEYKRTPNQYPWLPDYEAFTANFLLQLHKPTTIKRGDPIGVILPVLLPKQFTLQEIQQP
;
A
#
# COMPACT_ATOMS: atom_id res chain seq x y z
N MET A 1 -44.79 26.36 -34.36
CA MET A 1 -43.35 26.64 -34.23
C MET A 1 -43.15 27.03 -32.79
N GLU A 2 -42.74 26.07 -31.98
CA GLU A 2 -41.98 26.20 -30.74
C GLU A 2 -41.63 24.76 -30.35
N GLU A 3 -40.37 24.41 -30.61
CA GLU A 3 -39.79 23.11 -30.36
C GLU A 3 -39.63 22.91 -28.85
N GLU A 4 -40.11 21.78 -28.33
CA GLU A 4 -39.73 21.28 -27.02
C GLU A 4 -38.21 21.06 -27.01
N SER A 5 -37.50 21.91 -26.27
CA SER A 5 -36.10 21.71 -25.96
C SER A 5 -35.97 20.47 -25.07
N LEU A 6 -35.58 19.35 -25.68
CA LEU A 6 -35.00 18.21 -24.98
C LEU A 6 -33.73 18.70 -24.27
N GLU A 7 -33.86 19.04 -22.99
CA GLU A 7 -32.71 19.05 -22.09
C GLU A 7 -32.14 17.63 -22.09
N SER A 8 -31.06 17.44 -22.85
CA SER A 8 -30.22 16.28 -22.70
C SER A 8 -29.74 16.25 -21.25
N PRO A 9 -29.93 15.15 -20.50
CA PRO A 9 -29.28 15.04 -19.21
C PRO A 9 -27.78 15.16 -19.48
N ALA A 10 -27.13 16.12 -18.81
CA ALA A 10 -25.68 16.17 -18.75
C ALA A 10 -25.19 14.75 -18.44
N PRO A 11 -24.18 14.23 -19.14
CA PRO A 11 -23.62 12.96 -18.76
C PRO A 11 -23.13 13.14 -17.32
N ASP A 12 -23.78 12.47 -16.38
CA ASP A 12 -23.23 12.20 -15.06
C ASP A 12 -21.79 11.77 -15.31
N ASP A 13 -20.86 12.61 -14.89
CA ASP A 13 -19.43 12.38 -15.06
C ASP A 13 -19.13 11.08 -14.31
N ILE A 14 -19.08 9.98 -15.07
CA ILE A 14 -18.78 8.64 -14.60
C ILE A 14 -17.46 8.80 -13.86
N SER A 15 -17.51 8.81 -12.52
CA SER A 15 -16.32 8.94 -11.69
C SER A 15 -15.25 8.01 -12.24
N GLU A 16 -14.22 8.55 -12.90
CA GLU A 16 -13.29 7.75 -13.69
C GLU A 16 -12.69 6.69 -12.76
N LYS A 17 -13.10 5.45 -12.96
CA LYS A 17 -12.63 4.35 -12.12
C LYS A 17 -11.15 4.16 -12.40
N ILE A 18 -10.31 4.54 -11.45
CA ILE A 18 -8.86 4.29 -11.52
C ILE A 18 -8.63 2.78 -11.47
N VAL A 19 -8.06 2.24 -12.55
CA VAL A 19 -7.68 0.83 -12.64
C VAL A 19 -6.18 0.72 -12.43
N ILE A 20 -5.77 -0.09 -11.46
CA ILE A 20 -4.37 -0.49 -11.23
C ILE A 20 -4.24 -1.94 -11.67
N TYR A 21 -3.35 -2.18 -12.62
CA TYR A 21 -3.01 -3.52 -13.07
C TYR A 21 -1.86 -4.06 -12.25
N TRP A 22 -1.77 -5.38 -12.15
CA TRP A 22 -0.66 -6.03 -11.47
C TRP A 22 -0.33 -7.35 -12.15
N GLU A 23 0.92 -7.78 -11.97
CA GLU A 23 1.38 -9.09 -12.39
C GLU A 23 2.48 -9.60 -11.45
N ARG A 24 2.80 -10.89 -11.59
CA ARG A 24 3.90 -11.50 -10.85
C ARG A 24 5.21 -11.25 -11.57
N GLU A 25 6.19 -10.71 -10.85
CA GLU A 25 7.58 -10.66 -11.28
C GLU A 25 8.29 -12.00 -11.03
N TYR A 26 7.95 -12.65 -9.92
CA TYR A 26 8.48 -13.97 -9.53
C TYR A 26 7.35 -14.99 -9.35
N SER A 27 7.59 -16.25 -9.68
CA SER A 27 6.63 -17.34 -9.51
C SER A 27 6.24 -17.59 -8.05
N THR A 28 7.11 -17.22 -7.11
CA THR A 28 6.89 -17.34 -5.66
C THR A 28 5.99 -16.25 -5.08
N ALA A 29 5.73 -15.18 -5.85
CA ALA A 29 4.96 -14.03 -5.39
C ALA A 29 3.47 -14.34 -5.18
N PHE A 30 2.94 -13.83 -4.08
CA PHE A 30 1.50 -13.91 -3.80
C PHE A 30 0.75 -12.78 -4.51
N PRO A 31 -0.49 -13.04 -4.96
CA PRO A 31 -1.34 -11.98 -5.50
C PRO A 31 -1.60 -10.92 -4.40
N PRO A 32 -1.65 -9.63 -4.75
CA PRO A 32 -2.20 -8.61 -3.87
C PRO A 32 -3.63 -8.96 -3.48
N GLU A 33 -3.95 -8.91 -2.20
CA GLU A 33 -5.28 -9.23 -1.69
C GLU A 33 -5.87 -8.05 -0.92
N ARG A 34 -7.19 -8.02 -0.75
CA ARG A 34 -7.82 -6.99 0.08
C ARG A 34 -7.36 -7.12 1.52
N LEU A 35 -7.02 -5.98 2.13
CA LEU A 35 -6.72 -5.95 3.55
C LEU A 35 -8.01 -6.25 4.33
N LYS A 36 -8.15 -7.49 4.78
CA LYS A 36 -9.19 -7.89 5.72
C LYS A 36 -8.70 -7.58 7.13
N LEU A 37 -9.01 -6.39 7.62
CA LEU A 37 -9.02 -6.19 9.07
C LEU A 37 -10.29 -6.85 9.60
N ASP A 38 -10.21 -7.42 10.79
CA ASP A 38 -11.35 -8.08 11.45
C ASP A 38 -12.34 -7.01 11.93
N PHE A 39 -13.03 -6.40 10.96
CA PHE A 39 -13.98 -5.33 11.18
C PHE A 39 -15.21 -5.92 11.89
N HIS A 40 -15.58 -5.41 13.06
CA HIS A 40 -16.77 -5.88 13.77
C HIS A 40 -18.03 -5.44 12.99
N PRO A 41 -18.73 -6.36 12.30
CA PRO A 41 -19.77 -5.99 11.34
C PRO A 41 -21.01 -5.36 11.99
N HIS A 42 -21.16 -5.53 13.31
CA HIS A 42 -22.27 -5.00 14.10
C HIS A 42 -21.96 -3.64 14.76
N ARG A 43 -20.76 -3.07 14.53
CA ARG A 43 -20.46 -1.74 15.06
C ARG A 43 -21.14 -0.66 14.23
N PRO A 44 -21.82 0.30 14.88
CA PRO A 44 -22.42 1.40 14.17
C PRO A 44 -21.34 2.23 13.47
N MET A 45 -21.60 2.66 12.23
CA MET A 45 -20.73 3.59 11.55
C MET A 45 -20.91 4.98 12.16
N LEU A 46 -19.90 5.47 12.87
CA LEU A 46 -19.92 6.81 13.47
C LEU A 46 -20.16 7.93 12.44
N SER A 47 -19.79 7.68 11.18
CA SER A 47 -20.05 8.59 10.05
C SER A 47 -21.53 8.90 9.83
N ASN A 48 -22.43 8.04 10.30
CA ASN A 48 -23.88 8.21 10.14
C ASN A 48 -24.54 8.80 11.39
N MET A 49 -23.76 9.14 12.42
CA MET A 49 -24.23 9.76 13.66
C MET A 49 -24.01 11.27 13.61
N THR A 50 -24.94 12.03 14.19
CA THR A 50 -24.75 13.44 14.53
C THR A 50 -23.61 13.61 15.53
N LEU A 51 -23.06 14.82 15.63
CA LEU A 51 -22.00 15.13 16.60
C LEU A 51 -22.45 14.90 18.05
N GLU A 52 -23.73 15.14 18.35
CA GLU A 52 -24.29 14.92 19.68
C GLU A 52 -24.36 13.42 20.00
N GLU A 53 -24.81 12.59 19.07
CA GLU A 53 -24.83 11.13 19.22
C GLU A 53 -23.42 10.55 19.39
N GLN A 54 -22.44 11.04 18.61
CA GLN A 54 -21.05 10.62 18.76
C GLN A 54 -20.50 10.98 20.15
N ARG A 55 -20.82 12.17 20.67
CA ARG A 55 -20.42 12.61 22.01
C ARG A 55 -21.11 11.78 23.11
N ALA A 56 -22.40 11.50 22.96
CA ALA A 56 -23.15 10.66 23.89
C ALA A 56 -22.59 9.23 23.94
N LEU A 57 -22.27 8.66 22.77
CA LEU A 57 -21.64 7.34 22.67
C LEU A 57 -20.25 7.32 23.32
N ALA A 58 -19.43 8.35 23.10
CA ALA A 58 -18.14 8.48 23.76
C ALA A 58 -18.28 8.57 25.29
N ALA A 59 -19.27 9.33 25.78
CA ALA A 59 -19.56 9.47 27.20
C ALA A 59 -20.13 8.19 27.85
N SER A 60 -20.72 7.28 27.06
CA SER A 60 -21.30 6.03 27.57
C SER A 60 -20.26 4.93 27.87
N GLY A 61 -18.97 5.22 27.73
CA GLY A 61 -17.90 4.23 27.91
C GLY A 61 -17.74 3.27 26.72
N TYR A 62 -18.15 3.70 25.52
CA TYR A 62 -17.94 2.95 24.29
C TYR A 62 -16.45 2.60 24.09
N LYS A 63 -16.13 1.31 24.08
CA LYS A 63 -14.76 0.84 23.82
C LYS A 63 -14.36 1.21 22.40
N VAL A 64 -13.28 1.95 22.20
CA VAL A 64 -12.75 2.28 20.87
C VAL A 64 -11.97 1.08 20.31
N LEU A 65 -12.20 0.75 19.05
CA LEU A 65 -11.47 -0.26 18.28
C LEU A 65 -10.78 0.38 17.06
N PRO A 66 -9.76 -0.29 16.48
CA PRO A 66 -9.20 0.03 15.16
C PRO A 66 -10.23 0.47 14.11
N ASP A 67 -11.36 -0.23 14.08
CA ASP A 67 -12.43 -0.01 13.13
C ASP A 67 -13.14 1.33 13.31
N ASP A 68 -13.10 1.97 14.47
CA ASP A 68 -13.73 3.28 14.64
C ASP A 68 -12.89 4.41 14.00
N CYS A 69 -11.65 4.11 13.58
CA CYS A 69 -10.75 5.08 12.97
C CYS A 69 -10.98 5.16 11.46
N GLY A 70 -11.53 6.28 10.99
CA GLY A 70 -11.77 6.54 9.56
C GLY A 70 -10.56 6.24 8.65
N PRO A 71 -9.35 6.74 8.95
CA PRO A 71 -8.14 6.39 8.21
C PRO A 71 -7.85 4.88 8.10
N VAL A 72 -8.10 4.11 9.16
CA VAL A 72 -7.90 2.64 9.17
C VAL A 72 -8.91 1.97 8.24
N ARG A 73 -10.18 2.40 8.27
CA ARG A 73 -11.21 1.91 7.33
C ARG A 73 -10.87 2.23 5.89
N THR A 74 -10.39 3.43 5.61
CA THR A 74 -9.94 3.83 4.27
C THR A 74 -8.82 2.91 3.78
N VAL A 75 -7.81 2.67 4.60
CA VAL A 75 -6.71 1.74 4.26
C VAL A 75 -7.23 0.31 4.05
N GLY A 76 -8.15 -0.17 4.89
CA GLY A 76 -8.77 -1.49 4.73
C GLY A 76 -9.61 -1.64 3.46
N SER A 77 -10.32 -0.59 3.07
CA SER A 77 -11.23 -0.62 1.92
C SER A 77 -10.49 -0.51 0.58
N TYR A 78 -9.45 0.33 0.53
CA TYR A 78 -8.78 0.69 -0.72
C TYR A 78 -7.37 0.10 -0.85
N GLY A 79 -6.78 -0.37 0.24
CA GLY A 79 -5.45 -0.95 0.25
C GLY A 79 -5.41 -2.41 -0.19
N TRP A 80 -4.25 -2.82 -0.72
CA TRP A 80 -3.91 -4.21 -0.98
C TRP A 80 -2.77 -4.66 -0.10
N LEU A 81 -3.00 -5.77 0.59
CA LEU A 81 -2.00 -6.46 1.40
C LEU A 81 -1.00 -7.17 0.49
N ILE A 82 0.28 -6.92 0.74
CA ILE A 82 1.41 -7.57 0.09
C ILE A 82 2.06 -8.54 1.07
N ARG A 83 2.33 -9.76 0.62
CA ARG A 83 2.87 -10.86 1.42
C ARG A 83 4.30 -11.21 1.03
N CYS A 84 5.02 -11.79 1.98
CA CYS A 84 6.39 -12.24 1.77
C CYS A 84 6.41 -13.42 0.78
N PRO A 85 7.24 -13.38 -0.28
CA PRO A 85 7.31 -14.49 -1.23
C PRO A 85 8.14 -15.68 -0.70
N VAL A 86 8.98 -15.49 0.33
CA VAL A 86 9.93 -16.51 0.82
C VAL A 86 10.16 -16.43 2.33
N ASP A 87 10.79 -17.47 2.88
CA ASP A 87 11.34 -17.40 4.22
C ASP A 87 12.60 -16.52 4.25
N VAL A 88 12.61 -15.56 5.17
CA VAL A 88 13.70 -14.59 5.34
C VAL A 88 14.07 -14.49 6.82
N LYS A 89 15.38 -14.47 7.11
CA LYS A 89 15.92 -14.02 8.40
C LYS A 89 16.75 -12.78 8.19
N LEU A 90 16.58 -11.77 9.05
CA LEU A 90 17.24 -10.48 8.99
C LEU A 90 17.82 -10.12 10.36
N ARG A 91 19.03 -9.56 10.40
CA ARG A 91 19.60 -8.97 11.62
C ARG A 91 20.50 -7.77 11.29
N ARG A 92 20.46 -6.75 12.15
CA ARG A 92 21.45 -5.67 12.14
C ARG A 92 22.76 -6.17 12.76
N THR A 93 23.89 -5.79 12.16
CA THR A 93 25.26 -6.03 12.62
C THR A 93 26.03 -4.72 12.67
N ALA A 94 27.22 -4.71 13.29
CA ALA A 94 28.09 -3.53 13.30
C ALA A 94 28.48 -3.03 11.90
N SER A 95 28.51 -3.94 10.92
CA SER A 95 28.87 -3.67 9.52
C SER A 95 27.67 -3.44 8.58
N GLY A 96 26.43 -3.47 9.08
CA GLY A 96 25.23 -3.25 8.27
C GLY A 96 24.11 -4.24 8.57
N VAL A 97 23.50 -4.81 7.53
CA VAL A 97 22.43 -5.80 7.66
C VAL A 97 22.89 -7.12 7.07
N GLN A 98 22.68 -8.20 7.82
CA GLN A 98 22.83 -9.56 7.32
C GLN A 98 21.47 -10.20 7.12
N TRP A 99 21.35 -11.00 6.07
CA TRP A 99 20.14 -11.75 5.78
C TRP A 99 20.44 -13.17 5.35
N GLN A 100 19.42 -14.02 5.51
CA GLN A 100 19.36 -15.35 4.95
C GLN A 100 18.01 -15.48 4.23
N SER A 101 18.06 -15.68 2.92
CA SER A 101 16.90 -15.97 2.06
C SER A 101 17.36 -16.89 0.93
N PRO A 102 16.48 -17.70 0.33
CA PRO A 102 16.81 -18.36 -0.93
C PRO A 102 17.16 -17.31 -2.01
N PRO A 103 17.96 -17.67 -3.03
CA PRO A 103 18.09 -16.84 -4.22
C PRO A 103 16.81 -16.86 -5.05
N ILE A 104 16.61 -15.86 -5.91
CA ILE A 104 15.58 -15.90 -6.96
C ILE A 104 16.19 -16.64 -8.15
N LEU A 105 15.74 -17.87 -8.40
CA LEU A 105 16.27 -18.71 -9.47
C LEU A 105 15.85 -18.15 -10.85
N PRO A 106 16.65 -18.32 -11.92
CA PRO A 106 16.30 -17.82 -13.26
C PRO A 106 14.91 -18.25 -13.74
N GLU A 107 14.52 -19.50 -13.49
CA GLU A 107 13.23 -20.08 -13.84
C GLU A 107 12.06 -19.51 -13.02
N GLU A 108 12.33 -18.93 -11.87
CA GLU A 108 11.32 -18.26 -11.05
C GLU A 108 11.02 -16.85 -11.55
N ARG A 109 11.85 -16.29 -12.43
CA ARG A 109 11.71 -14.92 -12.95
C ARG A 109 10.76 -14.92 -14.15
N LEU A 110 9.52 -14.51 -13.91
CA LEU A 110 8.49 -14.45 -14.96
C LEU A 110 8.67 -13.23 -15.85
N LEU A 111 9.13 -12.12 -15.28
CA LEU A 111 9.46 -10.91 -16.02
C LEU A 111 10.98 -10.84 -16.13
N GLY A 112 11.49 -10.91 -17.36
CA GLY A 112 12.92 -11.02 -17.69
C GLY A 112 13.78 -9.79 -17.37
N TYR A 113 13.41 -8.98 -16.36
CA TYR A 113 14.12 -7.77 -16.00
C TYR A 113 15.32 -8.06 -15.08
N LYS A 114 16.47 -7.48 -15.43
CA LYS A 114 17.78 -7.69 -14.78
C LYS A 114 18.12 -6.64 -13.72
N SER A 115 17.16 -5.85 -13.22
CA SER A 115 17.46 -4.71 -12.33
C SER A 115 17.56 -5.07 -10.84
N PHE A 116 17.54 -6.35 -10.49
CA PHE A 116 17.65 -6.82 -9.13
C PHE A 116 18.73 -7.88 -9.00
N THR A 117 19.39 -7.85 -7.85
CA THR A 117 20.58 -8.61 -7.47
C THR A 117 20.40 -10.14 -7.44
N GLY A 118 19.25 -10.65 -7.90
CA GLY A 118 18.86 -12.05 -7.80
C GLY A 118 18.47 -12.47 -6.38
N MET A 119 18.22 -11.49 -5.49
CA MET A 119 17.93 -11.73 -4.08
C MET A 119 16.58 -11.13 -3.68
N TYR A 120 15.88 -11.82 -2.78
CA TYR A 120 14.64 -11.30 -2.16
C TYR A 120 14.93 -10.17 -1.17
N VAL A 121 16.14 -10.11 -0.62
CA VAL A 121 16.55 -9.02 0.27
C VAL A 121 17.75 -8.33 -0.34
N ASP A 122 17.65 -7.01 -0.44
CA ASP A 122 18.69 -6.15 -0.98
C ASP A 122 18.85 -4.91 -0.08
N LEU A 123 19.89 -4.14 -0.29
CA LEU A 123 20.13 -2.88 0.44
C LEU A 123 20.10 -1.71 -0.54
N ILE A 124 19.27 -0.71 -0.26
CA ILE A 124 19.41 0.57 -0.94
C ILE A 124 20.62 1.28 -0.32
N LEU A 125 21.55 1.73 -1.17
CA LEU A 125 22.78 2.46 -0.86
C LEU A 125 22.66 3.29 0.44
N ASN A 126 23.35 2.84 1.49
CA ASN A 126 23.48 3.53 2.79
C ASN A 126 22.16 3.84 3.53
N SER A 127 21.02 3.29 3.11
CA SER A 127 19.74 3.51 3.80
C SER A 127 19.71 2.93 5.22
N GLY A 128 20.56 1.93 5.50
CA GLY A 128 20.51 1.20 6.77
C GLY A 128 19.25 0.35 6.94
N TYR A 129 18.40 0.24 5.92
CA TYR A 129 17.15 -0.53 5.93
C TYR A 129 17.19 -1.61 4.84
N PRO A 130 16.97 -2.90 5.18
CA PRO A 130 16.78 -3.93 4.17
C PRO A 130 15.53 -3.66 3.35
N LYS A 131 15.69 -3.80 2.03
CA LYS A 131 14.62 -3.76 1.04
C LYS A 131 14.19 -5.19 0.75
N LEU A 132 12.97 -5.54 1.12
CA LEU A 132 12.36 -6.84 0.81
C LEU A 132 11.59 -6.75 -0.51
N CYS A 133 12.01 -7.55 -1.48
CA CYS A 133 11.39 -7.67 -2.79
C CYS A 133 10.22 -8.65 -2.72
N CYS A 134 9.01 -8.17 -2.98
CA CYS A 134 7.81 -9.00 -2.84
C CYS A 134 7.36 -9.67 -4.15
N GLY A 135 8.03 -9.36 -5.27
CA GLY A 135 7.80 -10.02 -6.55
C GLY A 135 6.47 -9.68 -7.22
N VAL A 136 5.84 -8.57 -6.84
CA VAL A 136 4.63 -8.04 -7.49
C VAL A 136 5.01 -6.77 -8.25
N ARG A 137 4.60 -6.69 -9.51
CA ARG A 137 4.71 -5.47 -10.31
C ARG A 137 3.33 -4.85 -10.49
N LEU A 138 3.24 -3.55 -10.23
CA LEU A 138 2.03 -2.74 -10.33
C LEU A 138 2.18 -1.78 -11.50
N TYR A 139 1.09 -1.57 -12.23
CA TYR A 139 0.95 -0.54 -13.26
C TYR A 139 -0.19 0.39 -12.87
N TYR A 140 0.09 1.68 -12.76
CA TYR A 140 -0.84 2.68 -12.24
C TYR A 140 -0.80 3.96 -13.08
N PRO A 141 -1.91 4.69 -13.23
CA PRO A 141 -1.93 5.94 -13.98
C PRO A 141 -0.95 6.96 -13.43
N LYS A 142 -0.35 7.78 -14.31
CA LYS A 142 0.64 8.81 -13.95
C LYS A 142 0.18 9.77 -12.85
N HIS A 143 -1.11 10.13 -12.80
CA HIS A 143 -1.63 11.05 -11.79
C HIS A 143 -1.88 10.40 -10.40
N VAL A 144 -1.57 9.11 -10.27
CA VAL A 144 -1.72 8.33 -9.04
C VAL A 144 -0.34 8.05 -8.47
N GLY A 145 -0.22 8.12 -7.15
CA GLY A 145 0.91 7.62 -6.38
C GLY A 145 0.53 6.32 -5.69
N LEU A 146 1.52 5.51 -5.38
CA LEU A 146 1.32 4.30 -4.57
C LEU A 146 1.93 4.52 -3.19
N MET A 147 1.08 4.75 -2.20
CA MET A 147 1.50 4.86 -0.81
C MET A 147 1.77 3.47 -0.24
N MET A 148 3.00 3.27 0.25
CA MET A 148 3.43 2.08 0.95
C MET A 148 3.32 2.33 2.43
N LYS A 149 2.52 1.52 3.13
CA LYS A 149 2.28 1.64 4.57
C LYS A 149 2.59 0.36 5.31
N ASP A 150 2.87 0.50 6.59
CA ASP A 150 2.84 -0.63 7.50
C ASP A 150 1.39 -1.14 7.64
N LEU A 151 1.24 -2.34 8.20
CA LEU A 151 -0.07 -2.88 8.51
C LEU A 151 -0.71 -2.00 9.59
N PRO A 152 -1.91 -1.43 9.35
CA PRO A 152 -2.58 -0.60 10.35
C PRO A 152 -2.90 -1.44 11.58
N ASN A 153 -2.64 -0.88 12.76
CA ASN A 153 -2.86 -1.55 14.05
C ASN A 153 -2.20 -2.92 14.18
N HIS A 154 -1.04 -3.11 13.55
CA HIS A 154 -0.32 -4.39 13.65
C HIS A 154 0.01 -4.80 15.09
N PHE A 155 0.13 -3.86 16.02
CA PHE A 155 0.36 -4.19 17.44
C PHE A 155 -0.79 -5.02 18.03
N TYR A 156 -2.00 -4.94 17.48
CA TYR A 156 -3.17 -5.70 17.91
C TYR A 156 -3.24 -7.08 17.22
N HIS A 157 -2.96 -7.13 15.90
CA HIS A 157 -3.13 -8.34 15.09
C HIS A 157 -1.85 -9.18 14.94
N TYR A 158 -0.68 -8.56 15.12
CA TYR A 158 0.66 -9.12 14.92
C TYR A 158 1.60 -8.61 16.03
N PRO A 159 1.31 -8.91 17.32
CA PRO A 159 2.08 -8.39 18.45
C PRO A 159 3.57 -8.80 18.42
N ASP A 160 3.88 -9.94 17.80
CA ASP A 160 5.25 -10.45 17.68
C ASP A 160 6.04 -9.87 16.50
N ARG A 161 5.42 -8.98 15.71
CA ARG A 161 6.07 -8.34 14.58
C ARG A 161 7.28 -7.54 15.05
N THR A 162 8.42 -7.79 14.41
CA THR A 162 9.74 -7.30 14.86
C THR A 162 10.30 -6.15 14.03
N PHE A 163 9.49 -5.63 13.11
CA PHE A 163 9.85 -4.60 12.17
C PHE A 163 8.66 -3.71 11.85
N SER A 164 8.95 -2.52 11.36
CA SER A 164 7.98 -1.62 10.77
C SER A 164 8.34 -1.31 9.32
N ILE A 165 7.39 -0.81 8.55
CA ILE A 165 7.66 -0.35 7.18
C ILE A 165 8.12 1.10 7.23
N TRP A 166 9.21 1.41 6.54
CA TRP A 166 9.53 2.81 6.23
C TRP A 166 8.57 3.28 5.15
N GLU A 167 7.55 4.01 5.59
CA GLU A 167 6.44 4.44 4.75
C GLU A 167 6.84 5.54 3.78
N GLY A 168 6.19 5.56 2.62
CA GLY A 168 6.44 6.57 1.60
C GLY A 168 5.48 6.44 0.44
N ILE A 169 5.49 7.43 -0.45
CA ILE A 169 4.69 7.41 -1.67
C ILE A 169 5.63 7.20 -2.84
N LYS A 170 5.38 6.14 -3.62
CA LYS A 170 6.04 5.97 -4.90
C LYS A 170 5.38 6.90 -5.93
N THR A 171 6.19 7.80 -6.48
CA THR A 171 5.86 8.71 -7.58
C THR A 171 6.68 8.36 -8.84
N GLN A 172 6.49 9.14 -9.91
CA GLN A 172 7.12 8.95 -11.23
C GLN A 172 8.63 9.23 -11.27
N GLU A 173 9.23 9.74 -10.19
CA GLU A 173 10.58 10.35 -10.24
C GLU A 173 11.71 9.35 -10.52
N TYR A 174 11.50 8.05 -10.30
CA TYR A 174 12.50 7.01 -10.55
C TYR A 174 12.02 6.02 -11.60
N LYS A 175 12.45 6.22 -12.86
CA LYS A 175 12.22 5.36 -14.05
C LYS A 175 12.92 3.99 -14.00
N ARG A 176 13.30 3.49 -12.82
CA ARG A 176 14.05 2.22 -12.69
C ARG A 176 13.21 0.99 -13.08
N THR A 177 11.89 1.12 -13.00
CA THR A 177 10.92 0.10 -13.41
C THR A 177 10.09 0.65 -14.58
N PRO A 178 10.52 0.44 -15.84
CA PRO A 178 9.83 1.02 -17.00
C PRO A 178 8.49 0.32 -17.24
N ASN A 179 7.49 1.03 -17.78
CA ASN A 179 6.30 0.35 -18.30
C ASN A 179 6.67 -0.43 -19.57
N GLN A 180 6.39 -1.74 -19.61
CA GLN A 180 6.72 -2.62 -20.73
C GLN A 180 5.57 -2.77 -21.74
N TYR A 181 4.41 -2.21 -21.43
CA TYR A 181 3.20 -2.41 -22.19
C TYR A 181 2.85 -1.17 -23.01
N PRO A 182 3.00 -1.21 -24.35
CA PRO A 182 2.66 -0.09 -25.22
C PRO A 182 1.18 0.32 -25.14
N TRP A 183 0.29 -0.60 -24.76
CA TRP A 183 -1.14 -0.36 -24.60
C TRP A 183 -1.50 0.41 -23.32
N LEU A 184 -0.53 0.67 -22.44
CA LEU A 184 -0.68 1.46 -21.22
C LEU A 184 0.16 2.76 -21.26
N PRO A 185 0.04 3.63 -22.28
CA PRO A 185 0.96 4.75 -22.48
C PRO A 185 0.99 5.77 -21.32
N ASP A 186 -0.09 5.87 -20.55
CA ASP A 186 -0.25 6.80 -19.42
C ASP A 186 -0.09 6.16 -18.04
N TYR A 187 0.50 4.97 -18.00
CA TYR A 187 0.79 4.26 -16.77
C TYR A 187 2.29 4.23 -16.49
N GLU A 188 2.61 4.31 -15.21
CA GLU A 188 3.91 3.98 -14.67
C GLU A 188 3.93 2.55 -14.13
N ALA A 189 5.14 2.01 -13.94
CA ALA A 189 5.33 0.70 -13.33
C ALA A 189 6.12 0.78 -12.03
N PHE A 190 5.81 -0.11 -11.09
CA PHE A 190 6.48 -0.20 -9.80
C PHE A 190 6.54 -1.65 -9.31
N THR A 191 7.74 -2.12 -8.96
CA THR A 191 7.90 -3.37 -8.23
C THR A 191 7.71 -3.13 -6.74
N ALA A 192 6.74 -3.81 -6.13
CA ALA A 192 6.44 -3.75 -4.71
C ALA A 192 7.63 -4.23 -3.87
N ASN A 193 8.41 -3.27 -3.37
CA ASN A 193 9.56 -3.50 -2.50
C ASN A 193 9.40 -2.69 -1.23
N PHE A 194 9.48 -3.32 -0.07
CA PHE A 194 9.29 -2.67 1.22
C PHE A 194 10.62 -2.47 1.93
N LEU A 195 10.86 -1.24 2.39
CA LEU A 195 11.99 -0.95 3.28
C LEU A 195 11.59 -1.29 4.72
N LEU A 196 12.35 -2.15 5.38
CA LEU A 196 12.01 -2.66 6.70
C LEU A 196 12.86 -1.99 7.78
N GLN A 197 12.22 -1.29 8.70
CA GLN A 197 12.83 -0.82 9.95
C GLN A 197 12.82 -1.94 10.98
N LEU A 198 13.94 -2.65 11.10
CA LEU A 198 14.10 -3.73 12.08
C LEU A 198 14.32 -3.17 13.49
N HIS A 199 13.54 -3.65 14.45
CA HIS A 199 13.68 -3.33 15.88
C HIS A 199 14.53 -4.36 16.63
N LYS A 200 14.47 -5.62 16.17
CA LYS A 200 15.25 -6.76 16.69
C LYS A 200 15.53 -7.76 15.55
N PRO A 201 16.36 -8.79 15.76
CA PRO A 201 16.50 -9.87 14.79
C PRO A 201 15.11 -10.40 14.38
N THR A 202 14.91 -10.51 13.08
CA THR A 202 13.58 -10.65 12.46
C THR A 202 13.57 -11.91 11.62
N THR A 203 12.54 -12.75 11.81
CA THR A 203 12.24 -13.86 10.88
C THR A 203 10.88 -13.57 10.26
N ILE A 204 10.81 -13.65 8.94
CA ILE A 204 9.59 -13.49 8.16
C ILE A 204 9.39 -14.79 7.41
N LYS A 205 8.21 -15.38 7.50
CA LYS A 205 7.85 -16.59 6.79
C LYS A 205 7.21 -16.28 5.46
N ARG A 206 7.35 -17.19 4.50
CA ARG A 206 6.62 -17.13 3.24
C ARG A 206 5.12 -17.01 3.53
N GLY A 207 4.49 -16.04 2.89
CA GLY A 207 3.08 -15.73 3.08
C GLY A 207 2.81 -14.73 4.21
N ASP A 208 3.78 -14.39 5.07
CA ASP A 208 3.56 -13.40 6.12
C ASP A 208 3.20 -12.03 5.54
N PRO A 209 2.30 -11.29 6.19
CA PRO A 209 1.90 -9.97 5.73
C PRO A 209 3.05 -8.96 5.92
N ILE A 210 3.47 -8.29 4.85
CA ILE A 210 4.58 -7.33 4.86
C ILE A 210 4.08 -5.91 5.03
N GLY A 211 3.09 -5.50 4.26
CA GLY A 211 2.62 -4.12 4.27
C GLY A 211 1.48 -3.93 3.30
N VAL A 212 0.97 -2.70 3.25
CA VAL A 212 -0.17 -2.34 2.39
C VAL A 212 0.29 -1.36 1.34
N ILE A 213 -0.21 -1.54 0.11
CA ILE A 213 -0.14 -0.53 -0.93
C ILE A 213 -1.52 0.09 -1.09
N LEU A 214 -1.59 1.41 -0.94
CA LEU A 214 -2.78 2.23 -1.07
C LEU A 214 -2.59 3.23 -2.22
N PRO A 215 -3.50 3.28 -3.21
CA PRO A 215 -3.43 4.31 -4.23
C PRO A 215 -3.85 5.66 -3.65
N VAL A 216 -3.09 6.69 -4.00
CA VAL A 216 -3.35 8.07 -3.58
C VAL A 216 -3.31 8.97 -4.80
N LEU A 217 -4.20 9.96 -4.86
CA LEU A 217 -4.13 10.97 -5.90
C LEU A 217 -2.94 11.89 -5.64
N LEU A 218 -2.13 12.14 -6.67
CA LEU A 218 -1.03 13.08 -6.54
C LEU A 218 -1.55 14.51 -6.68
N PRO A 219 -1.21 15.39 -5.72
CA PRO A 219 -1.68 16.76 -5.75
C PRO A 219 -0.98 17.55 -6.84
N LYS A 220 -1.72 18.45 -7.49
CA LYS A 220 -1.18 19.30 -8.56
C LYS A 220 -0.62 20.62 -8.02
N GLN A 221 -1.31 21.27 -7.07
CA GLN A 221 -0.88 22.50 -6.40
C GLN A 221 -1.58 22.61 -5.03
N PHE A 222 -0.90 23.15 -4.02
CA PHE A 222 -1.48 23.45 -2.71
C PHE A 222 -1.12 24.87 -2.27
N THR A 223 -1.98 25.44 -1.44
CA THR A 223 -1.66 26.62 -0.65
C THR A 223 -2.18 26.40 0.76
N LEU A 224 -1.34 26.60 1.77
CA LEU A 224 -1.73 26.55 3.17
C LEU A 224 -2.10 27.96 3.61
N GLN A 225 -3.36 28.18 4.00
CA GLN A 225 -3.85 29.45 4.51
C GLN A 225 -4.45 29.24 5.89
N GLU A 226 -4.17 30.15 6.81
CA GLU A 226 -4.82 30.19 8.11
C GLU A 226 -6.26 30.69 7.95
N ILE A 227 -7.19 30.12 8.73
CA ILE A 227 -8.58 30.57 8.77
C ILE A 227 -8.60 31.96 9.43
N GLN A 228 -8.97 32.99 8.67
CA GLN A 228 -8.99 34.38 9.14
C GLN A 228 -10.37 34.85 9.66
N GLN A 229 -11.39 33.98 9.65
CA GLN A 229 -12.74 34.30 10.14
C GLN A 229 -13.30 33.16 11.00
N PRO A 230 -14.09 33.45 12.06
CA PRO A 230 -14.63 32.46 12.98
C PRO A 230 -15.61 31.48 12.35
#